data_AF-A0A7R9MDC0-F1
#
_entry.id   AF-A0A7R9MDC0-F1
#
_cell.length_a   1.000
_cell.length_b   1.000
_cell.length_c   1.000
_cell.angle_alpha   90.00
_cell.angle_beta   90.00
_cell.angle_gamma   90.00
#
_symmetry.space_group_name_H-M   'P 1'
#
loop_
_entity.id
_entity.type
_entity.pdbx_description
1 polymer ?
#
loop_
_entity_poly.entity_id
_entity_poly.type
_entity_poly.pdbx_seq_one_letter_code
_entity_poly.pdbx_strand_id
1 'polypeptide(L)'
;MKLLIVLALFVIAANAVPFAKHFTKASKGKNWILLCAGSNGWYNYADQAIVYKAWHLFRSYGIPEENIIIFHYDDIANNKANPTPGIVINDFNGTDVYKGVPKDYVGKDVTPKNFLGALQGDQELANQGKKVINSGPDDHIFAYFGDHGMPGAVMFATGQLYATDLNKALVDMHSKNKFAKLVFYIDTCESGSMFDKLLPANINIYAATSSTPKDPSYFWKYDKTYKTFLGAWFASYWLINDEAVDLDTENFDQQFKLFADRYNVTEPTSPGHKPHNYTSKINVHDNEKNYGAVIKWDVPLYILQRRISETNDVDEKNELTKELELALKGREYVDNVFNEYVNSIQHLMPNIATNAILHTKQEL
;
A
#
# COMPACT_ATOMS: atom_id res chain seq x y z
N MET A 1 8.84 -16.73 26.48
CA MET A 1 9.72 -16.97 25.33
C MET A 1 9.21 -16.06 24.22
N LYS A 2 9.95 -14.97 23.91
CA LYS A 2 9.50 -13.89 23.04
C LYS A 2 9.48 -14.39 21.59
N LEU A 3 8.32 -14.34 20.95
CA LEU A 3 8.08 -14.82 19.59
C LEU A 3 8.41 -13.66 18.63
N LEU A 4 9.43 -13.85 17.79
CA LEU A 4 9.93 -12.88 16.81
C LEU A 4 9.22 -13.12 15.47
N ILE A 5 8.72 -12.04 14.87
CA ILE A 5 8.12 -12.01 13.52
C ILE A 5 9.20 -11.50 12.56
N VAL A 6 9.39 -12.21 11.43
CA VAL A 6 10.57 -12.10 10.58
C VAL A 6 10.15 -11.81 9.12
N LEU A 7 10.61 -10.68 8.58
CA LEU A 7 10.33 -10.19 7.22
C LEU A 7 11.53 -10.41 6.30
N ALA A 8 11.31 -10.64 5.00
CA ALA A 8 12.37 -10.90 4.02
C ALA A 8 12.86 -9.67 3.25
N LEU A 9 14.17 -9.44 3.34
CA LEU A 9 14.91 -8.49 2.51
C LEU A 9 15.43 -9.19 1.25
N PHE A 10 15.05 -8.66 0.09
CA PHE A 10 15.85 -8.73 -1.12
C PHE A 10 16.65 -7.43 -1.23
N VAL A 11 17.73 -7.30 -0.44
CA VAL A 11 18.73 -6.25 -0.66
C VAL A 11 19.73 -6.78 -1.66
N ILE A 12 19.58 -6.39 -2.93
CA ILE A 12 20.72 -6.42 -3.83
C ILE A 12 21.42 -5.09 -3.65
N ALA A 13 22.59 -5.15 -3.00
CA ALA A 13 23.42 -4.02 -2.65
C ALA A 13 23.55 -3.02 -3.80
N ALA A 14 22.69 -2.00 -3.79
CA ALA A 14 22.95 -0.76 -4.47
C ALA A 14 23.86 0.03 -3.52
N ASN A 15 25.02 0.49 -4.00
CA ASN A 15 25.91 1.35 -3.25
C ASN A 15 25.11 2.39 -2.43
N ALA A 16 25.45 2.55 -1.15
CA ALA A 16 24.81 3.49 -0.21
C ALA A 16 24.83 4.92 -0.78
N VAL A 17 23.82 5.24 -1.59
CA VAL A 17 23.63 6.55 -2.20
C VAL A 17 22.48 7.21 -1.46
N PRO A 18 22.71 8.41 -0.87
CA PRO A 18 21.67 9.15 -0.21
C PRO A 18 20.38 9.30 -1.03
N PHE A 19 19.25 9.41 -0.37
CA PHE A 19 17.90 9.49 -0.90
C PHE A 19 17.77 10.72 -1.79
N ALA A 20 18.16 11.90 -1.29
CA ALA A 20 18.25 13.09 -2.13
C ALA A 20 19.21 12.83 -3.27
N LYS A 21 20.36 12.17 -3.11
CA LYS A 21 21.22 11.86 -4.27
C LYS A 21 20.60 10.87 -5.27
N HIS A 22 19.54 10.13 -4.92
CA HIS A 22 18.67 9.46 -5.89
C HIS A 22 17.68 10.41 -6.58
N PHE A 23 17.30 11.52 -5.95
CA PHE A 23 16.37 12.52 -6.51
C PHE A 23 17.01 13.87 -6.91
N THR A 24 18.31 14.08 -6.71
CA THR A 24 19.01 15.36 -6.89
C THR A 24 20.34 15.18 -7.62
N LYS A 25 20.85 13.95 -7.72
CA LYS A 25 22.08 13.63 -8.46
C LYS A 25 21.84 13.07 -9.87
N ALA A 26 20.70 13.32 -10.46
CA ALA A 26 20.56 13.24 -11.91
C ALA A 26 21.25 14.49 -12.51
N SER A 27 22.58 14.56 -12.47
CA SER A 27 23.33 15.70 -13.04
C SER A 27 23.11 15.89 -14.56
N LYS A 28 22.40 14.96 -15.20
CA LYS A 28 21.97 14.99 -16.60
C LYS A 28 20.50 14.53 -16.85
N GLY A 29 19.79 14.04 -15.84
CA GLY A 29 18.48 13.40 -16.00
C GLY A 29 17.38 14.03 -15.14
N LYS A 30 16.16 13.54 -15.29
CA LYS A 30 14.95 13.96 -14.56
C LYS A 30 14.55 12.91 -13.53
N ASN A 31 13.85 13.34 -12.49
CA ASN A 31 13.15 12.42 -11.60
C ASN A 31 11.66 12.42 -11.95
N TRP A 32 11.10 11.23 -12.05
CA TRP A 32 9.71 10.96 -12.33
C TRP A 32 9.06 10.27 -11.14
N ILE A 33 7.86 10.69 -10.79
CA ILE A 33 7.13 10.19 -9.64
C ILE A 33 5.77 9.66 -10.13
N LEU A 34 5.43 8.44 -9.72
CA LEU A 34 4.13 7.83 -9.96
C LEU A 34 3.50 7.44 -8.62
N LEU A 35 2.38 8.07 -8.27
CA LEU A 35 1.67 7.84 -7.01
C LEU A 35 0.31 7.23 -7.29
N CYS A 36 -0.04 6.11 -6.65
CA CYS A 36 -1.31 5.45 -6.87
C CYS A 36 -2.00 5.03 -5.56
N ALA A 37 -3.21 5.55 -5.36
CA ALA A 37 -4.19 5.00 -4.44
C ALA A 37 -5.13 4.10 -5.25
N GLY A 38 -5.09 2.79 -5.01
CA GLY A 38 -5.89 1.81 -5.76
C GLY A 38 -7.36 1.78 -5.34
N SER A 39 -7.66 2.14 -4.10
CA SER A 39 -9.00 2.08 -3.50
C SER A 39 -9.86 3.32 -3.75
N ASN A 40 -11.13 3.16 -3.40
CA ASN A 40 -12.10 4.23 -3.25
C ASN A 40 -12.94 4.05 -1.97
N GLY A 41 -13.83 4.99 -1.71
CA GLY A 41 -14.77 4.93 -0.60
C GLY A 41 -14.19 5.40 0.74
N TRP A 42 -15.08 5.86 1.63
CA TRP A 42 -14.71 6.54 2.87
C TRP A 42 -13.89 5.68 3.85
N TYR A 43 -14.09 4.36 3.86
CA TYR A 43 -13.32 3.46 4.73
C TYR A 43 -11.86 3.32 4.27
N ASN A 44 -11.56 3.66 3.02
CA ASN A 44 -10.22 3.67 2.44
C ASN A 44 -9.66 5.10 2.28
N TYR A 45 -10.20 6.06 3.04
CA TYR A 45 -9.75 7.46 3.07
C TYR A 45 -8.22 7.59 3.10
N ALA A 46 -7.55 6.76 3.93
CA ALA A 46 -6.12 6.78 4.13
C ALA A 46 -5.31 6.67 2.83
N ASP A 47 -5.70 5.78 1.92
CA ASP A 47 -4.91 5.52 0.70
C ASP A 47 -4.82 6.78 -0.18
N GLN A 48 -5.92 7.50 -0.35
CA GLN A 48 -5.95 8.76 -1.11
C GLN A 48 -5.24 9.90 -0.35
N ALA A 49 -5.45 10.00 0.97
CA ALA A 49 -4.76 11.00 1.79
C ALA A 49 -3.22 10.85 1.75
N ILE A 50 -2.71 9.62 1.66
CA ILE A 50 -1.28 9.33 1.52
C ILE A 50 -0.73 9.85 0.21
N VAL A 51 -1.36 9.54 -0.94
CA VAL A 51 -0.84 9.99 -2.24
C VAL A 51 -0.91 11.50 -2.41
N TYR A 52 -1.89 12.15 -1.77
CA TYR A 52 -1.99 13.60 -1.69
C TYR A 52 -0.83 14.21 -0.89
N LYS A 53 -0.55 13.66 0.30
CA LYS A 53 0.59 14.07 1.13
C LYS A 53 1.92 13.86 0.39
N ALA A 54 2.09 12.70 -0.25
CA ALA A 54 3.26 12.38 -1.06
C ALA A 54 3.45 13.34 -2.23
N TRP A 55 2.36 13.74 -2.92
CA TRP A 55 2.43 14.73 -4.00
C TRP A 55 3.02 16.05 -3.49
N HIS A 56 2.51 16.58 -2.38
CA HIS A 56 3.05 17.80 -1.78
C HIS A 56 4.52 17.65 -1.35
N LEU A 57 4.89 16.49 -0.80
CA LEU A 57 6.26 16.18 -0.42
C LEU A 57 7.20 16.27 -1.62
N PHE A 58 6.90 15.59 -2.72
CA PHE A 58 7.74 15.63 -3.92
C PHE A 58 7.76 17.01 -4.58
N ARG A 59 6.67 17.78 -4.54
CA ARG A 59 6.67 19.19 -4.97
C ARG A 59 7.59 20.05 -4.10
N SER A 60 7.65 19.78 -2.78
CA SER A 60 8.55 20.49 -1.86
C SER A 60 10.03 20.22 -2.15
N TYR A 61 10.36 19.06 -2.73
CA TYR A 61 11.70 18.71 -3.21
C TYR A 61 12.05 19.32 -4.57
N GLY A 62 11.17 20.16 -5.12
CA GLY A 62 11.39 20.83 -6.40
C GLY A 62 11.13 19.93 -7.62
N ILE A 63 10.54 18.75 -7.45
CA ILE A 63 10.15 17.91 -8.59
C ILE A 63 9.03 18.61 -9.37
N PRO A 64 9.20 18.90 -10.68
CA PRO A 64 8.19 19.57 -11.49
C PRO A 64 6.87 18.79 -11.55
N GLU A 65 5.73 19.48 -11.61
CA GLU A 65 4.41 18.84 -11.60
C GLU A 65 4.19 17.95 -12.83
N GLU A 66 4.76 18.33 -13.97
CA GLU A 66 4.76 17.55 -15.20
C GLU A 66 5.47 16.20 -15.06
N ASN A 67 6.34 16.04 -14.05
CA ASN A 67 7.04 14.81 -13.75
C ASN A 67 6.38 13.98 -12.63
N ILE A 68 5.27 14.45 -12.04
CA ILE A 68 4.51 13.72 -11.03
C ILE A 68 3.18 13.31 -11.63
N ILE A 69 2.91 12.00 -11.66
CA ILE A 69 1.67 11.42 -12.13
C ILE A 69 0.93 10.84 -10.92
N ILE A 70 -0.35 11.19 -10.77
CA ILE A 70 -1.18 10.70 -9.67
C ILE A 70 -2.41 9.94 -10.14
N PHE A 71 -2.64 8.79 -9.50
CA PHE A 71 -3.82 7.95 -9.61
C PHE A 71 -4.55 7.98 -8.27
N HIS A 72 -5.79 8.47 -8.27
CA HIS A 72 -6.65 8.49 -7.08
C HIS A 72 -8.12 8.53 -7.51
N TYR A 73 -9.02 7.89 -6.78
CA TYR A 73 -10.40 7.81 -7.24
C TYR A 73 -11.14 9.17 -7.17
N ASP A 74 -10.65 10.11 -6.36
CA ASP A 74 -11.15 11.49 -6.18
C ASP A 74 -12.56 11.57 -5.54
N ASP A 75 -12.87 10.63 -4.64
CA ASP A 75 -14.18 10.51 -3.97
C ASP A 75 -14.15 10.79 -2.47
N ILE A 76 -13.05 11.33 -1.95
CA ILE A 76 -12.85 11.61 -0.53
C ILE A 76 -13.17 13.07 -0.18
N ALA A 77 -12.59 14.05 -0.88
CA ALA A 77 -12.70 15.46 -0.52
C ALA A 77 -14.15 15.95 -0.43
N ASN A 78 -15.02 15.51 -1.36
CA ASN A 78 -16.44 15.88 -1.39
C ASN A 78 -17.37 14.73 -0.96
N ASN A 79 -16.83 13.73 -0.24
CA ASN A 79 -17.64 12.64 0.28
C ASN A 79 -18.69 13.18 1.27
N LYS A 80 -19.90 12.60 1.28
CA LYS A 80 -20.95 13.00 2.25
C LYS A 80 -20.55 12.74 3.71
N ALA A 81 -19.65 11.78 3.94
CA ALA A 81 -19.11 11.47 5.25
C ALA A 81 -17.99 12.43 5.68
N ASN A 82 -17.49 13.30 4.78
CA ASN A 82 -16.42 14.23 5.10
C ASN A 82 -16.93 15.37 6.00
N PRO A 83 -16.46 15.50 7.26
CA PRO A 83 -16.87 16.58 8.15
C PRO A 83 -16.39 17.96 7.67
N THR A 84 -15.39 17.99 6.79
CA THR A 84 -14.81 19.22 6.23
C THR A 84 -14.80 19.14 4.70
N PRO A 85 -15.93 19.40 4.02
CA PRO A 85 -16.02 19.27 2.56
C PRO A 85 -14.93 20.08 1.83
N GLY A 86 -14.28 19.44 0.87
CA GLY A 86 -13.17 19.99 0.09
C GLY A 86 -11.80 19.91 0.77
N ILE A 87 -11.71 19.43 2.01
CA ILE A 87 -10.46 19.29 2.76
C ILE A 87 -10.18 17.81 3.03
N VAL A 88 -8.93 17.40 2.82
CA VAL A 88 -8.41 16.08 3.20
C VAL A 88 -7.16 16.28 4.04
N ILE A 89 -7.08 15.65 5.20
CA ILE A 89 -5.90 15.61 6.08
C ILE A 89 -5.29 14.20 6.11
N ASN A 90 -3.98 14.09 6.30
CA ASN A 90 -3.26 12.79 6.46
C ASN A 90 -2.67 12.61 7.88
N ASP A 91 -2.86 13.60 8.76
CA ASP A 91 -2.43 13.54 10.15
C ASP A 91 -3.43 14.25 11.07
N PHE A 92 -3.36 13.95 12.36
CA PHE A 92 -4.20 14.59 13.37
C PHE A 92 -3.95 16.10 13.39
N ASN A 93 -5.01 16.89 13.24
CA ASN A 93 -4.93 18.34 13.12
C ASN A 93 -3.96 18.80 11.99
N GLY A 94 -3.77 17.96 10.98
CA GLY A 94 -2.91 18.23 9.84
C GLY A 94 -3.49 19.31 8.93
N THR A 95 -2.65 19.85 8.05
CA THR A 95 -3.08 20.75 6.99
C THR A 95 -3.81 20.00 5.89
N ASP A 96 -4.59 20.72 5.08
CA ASP A 96 -5.17 20.18 3.86
C ASP A 96 -4.07 19.69 2.90
N VAL A 97 -4.19 18.43 2.49
CA VAL A 97 -3.32 17.78 1.50
C VAL A 97 -4.00 17.64 0.13
N TYR A 98 -5.29 17.96 -0.01
CA TYR A 98 -6.01 17.81 -1.29
C TYR A 98 -5.79 19.00 -2.23
N LYS A 99 -5.65 20.20 -1.68
CA LYS A 99 -5.60 21.42 -2.48
C LYS A 99 -4.44 21.44 -3.48
N GLY A 100 -4.80 21.55 -4.76
CA GLY A 100 -3.85 21.70 -5.86
C GLY A 100 -3.34 20.37 -6.42
N VAL A 101 -3.74 19.23 -5.83
CA VAL A 101 -3.39 17.91 -6.37
C VAL A 101 -4.04 17.73 -7.76
N PRO A 102 -3.28 17.31 -8.79
CA PRO A 102 -3.79 17.12 -10.14
C PRO A 102 -4.73 15.92 -10.26
N LYS A 103 -5.50 15.90 -11.34
CA LYS A 103 -6.47 14.83 -11.67
C LYS A 103 -6.03 14.05 -12.91
N ASP A 104 -4.80 13.55 -12.89
CA ASP A 104 -4.21 12.84 -14.05
C ASP A 104 -5.02 11.58 -14.40
N TYR A 105 -5.30 10.75 -13.38
CA TYR A 105 -6.15 9.57 -13.48
C TYR A 105 -7.10 9.51 -12.29
N VAL A 106 -8.40 9.70 -12.55
CA VAL A 106 -9.44 9.73 -11.52
C VAL A 106 -10.63 8.81 -11.85
N GLY A 107 -11.33 8.37 -10.80
CA GLY A 107 -12.47 7.46 -10.93
C GLY A 107 -12.15 6.23 -11.77
N LYS A 108 -12.90 6.04 -12.86
CA LYS A 108 -12.77 4.89 -13.77
C LYS A 108 -11.42 4.79 -14.50
N ASP A 109 -10.62 5.85 -14.49
CA ASP A 109 -9.29 5.83 -15.13
C ASP A 109 -8.23 5.19 -14.22
N VAL A 110 -8.54 4.97 -12.94
CA VAL A 110 -7.69 4.27 -11.96
C VAL A 110 -7.79 2.76 -12.20
N THR A 111 -7.01 2.27 -13.15
CA THR A 111 -7.03 0.86 -13.59
C THR A 111 -5.62 0.29 -13.70
N PRO A 112 -5.44 -1.04 -13.58
CA PRO A 112 -4.15 -1.70 -13.81
C PRO A 112 -3.54 -1.36 -15.17
N LYS A 113 -4.37 -1.34 -16.23
CA LYS A 113 -3.92 -1.03 -17.60
C LYS A 113 -3.34 0.38 -17.68
N ASN A 114 -4.06 1.37 -17.17
CA ASN A 114 -3.60 2.75 -17.22
C ASN A 114 -2.38 2.97 -16.32
N PHE A 115 -2.33 2.31 -15.15
CA PHE A 115 -1.18 2.39 -14.25
C PHE A 115 0.10 1.85 -14.92
N LEU A 116 0.05 0.64 -15.49
CA LEU A 116 1.19 0.09 -16.23
C LEU A 116 1.53 0.94 -17.47
N GLY A 117 0.52 1.41 -18.21
CA GLY A 117 0.75 2.29 -19.36
C GLY A 117 1.43 3.60 -18.97
N ALA A 118 1.00 4.24 -17.88
CA ALA A 118 1.64 5.44 -17.36
C ALA A 118 3.07 5.17 -16.90
N LEU A 119 3.30 4.06 -16.19
CA LEU A 119 4.63 3.64 -15.73
C LEU A 119 5.59 3.39 -16.92
N GLN A 120 5.13 2.72 -17.98
CA GLN A 120 5.94 2.34 -19.13
C GLN A 120 6.11 3.45 -20.19
N GLY A 121 5.39 4.56 -20.05
CA GLY A 121 5.40 5.64 -21.05
C GLY A 121 4.62 5.30 -22.32
N ASP A 122 3.40 4.78 -22.17
CA ASP A 122 2.53 4.38 -23.27
C ASP A 122 2.14 5.59 -24.14
N GLN A 123 2.55 5.54 -25.42
CA GLN A 123 2.29 6.59 -26.39
C GLN A 123 0.81 6.71 -26.76
N GLU A 124 0.04 5.63 -26.69
CA GLU A 124 -1.41 5.68 -26.95
C GLU A 124 -2.12 6.48 -25.86
N LEU A 125 -1.75 6.29 -24.59
CA LEU A 125 -2.25 7.11 -23.48
C LEU A 125 -1.81 8.58 -23.64
N ALA A 126 -0.54 8.82 -23.98
CA ALA A 126 -0.02 10.16 -24.21
C ALA A 126 -0.78 10.88 -25.35
N ASN A 127 -1.07 10.18 -26.45
CA ASN A 127 -1.84 10.71 -27.57
C ASN A 127 -3.30 11.02 -27.21
N GLN A 128 -3.83 10.40 -26.15
CA GLN A 128 -5.14 10.71 -25.56
C GLN A 128 -5.08 11.88 -24.56
N GLY A 129 -3.92 12.53 -24.42
CA GLY A 129 -3.71 13.63 -23.48
C GLY A 129 -3.52 13.19 -22.03
N LYS A 130 -3.27 11.90 -21.77
CA LYS A 130 -2.95 11.40 -20.43
C LYS A 130 -1.46 11.59 -20.12
N LYS A 131 -1.16 11.93 -18.87
CA LYS A 131 0.22 12.09 -18.39
C LYS A 131 0.86 10.71 -18.20
N VAL A 132 1.97 10.45 -18.86
CA VAL A 132 2.74 9.20 -18.73
C VAL A 132 4.19 9.50 -18.41
N ILE A 133 4.91 8.55 -17.82
CA ILE A 133 6.35 8.69 -17.57
C ILE A 133 7.06 8.76 -18.92
N ASN A 134 7.76 9.85 -19.18
CA ASN A 134 8.59 10.02 -20.38
C ASN A 134 10.07 10.06 -20.02
N SER A 135 10.54 8.97 -19.41
CA SER A 135 11.87 8.85 -18.86
C SER A 135 12.88 8.22 -19.82
N GLY A 136 14.14 8.63 -19.69
CA GLY A 136 15.29 8.13 -20.44
C GLY A 136 16.32 7.36 -19.59
N PRO A 137 17.45 6.97 -20.19
CA PRO A 137 18.49 6.15 -19.54
C PRO A 137 19.19 6.82 -18.35
N ASP A 138 19.14 8.16 -18.27
CA ASP A 138 19.75 8.95 -17.18
C ASP A 138 18.74 9.36 -16.10
N ASP A 139 17.45 9.02 -16.29
CA ASP A 139 16.36 9.46 -15.42
C ASP A 139 16.13 8.47 -14.26
N HIS A 140 15.58 8.98 -13.17
CA HIS A 140 15.18 8.16 -12.02
C HIS A 140 13.65 8.12 -11.87
N ILE A 141 13.12 6.99 -11.43
CA ILE A 141 11.69 6.80 -11.20
C ILE A 141 11.46 6.43 -9.74
N PHE A 142 10.50 7.07 -9.08
CA PHE A 142 9.90 6.57 -7.85
C PHE A 142 8.43 6.27 -8.09
N ALA A 143 8.01 5.07 -7.73
CA ALA A 143 6.64 4.63 -7.76
C ALA A 143 6.17 4.29 -6.35
N TYR A 144 4.98 4.76 -5.98
CA TYR A 144 4.27 4.35 -4.78
C TYR A 144 2.90 3.81 -5.16
N PHE A 145 2.55 2.67 -4.59
CA PHE A 145 1.23 2.06 -4.68
C PHE A 145 0.70 1.76 -3.28
N GLY A 146 -0.52 2.22 -2.96
CA GLY A 146 -1.21 1.90 -1.72
C GLY A 146 -2.67 1.53 -1.95
N ASP A 147 -3.08 0.37 -1.43
CA ASP A 147 -4.45 -0.15 -1.43
C ASP A 147 -4.51 -1.44 -0.57
N HIS A 148 -5.49 -2.30 -0.81
CA HIS A 148 -5.54 -3.71 -0.49
C HIS A 148 -4.71 -4.53 -1.47
N GLY A 149 -4.27 -5.69 -1.00
CA GLY A 149 -3.55 -6.66 -1.79
C GLY A 149 -4.04 -8.05 -1.47
N MET A 150 -3.64 -8.97 -2.33
CA MET A 150 -3.75 -10.38 -2.13
C MET A 150 -2.43 -11.02 -2.61
N PRO A 151 -2.18 -12.27 -2.29
CA PRO A 151 -0.98 -12.95 -2.75
C PRO A 151 -0.86 -12.93 -4.29
N GLY A 152 0.23 -12.36 -4.78
CA GLY A 152 0.53 -12.23 -6.19
C GLY A 152 -0.29 -11.17 -6.95
N ALA A 153 -1.06 -10.31 -6.26
CA ALA A 153 -1.74 -9.19 -6.90
C ALA A 153 -2.01 -8.00 -5.97
N VAL A 154 -2.07 -6.79 -6.53
CA VAL A 154 -2.63 -5.61 -5.85
C VAL A 154 -3.98 -5.25 -6.44
N MET A 155 -4.88 -4.75 -5.59
CA MET A 155 -6.25 -4.42 -6.00
C MET A 155 -6.31 -3.03 -6.61
N PHE A 156 -7.28 -2.82 -7.49
CA PHE A 156 -7.73 -1.50 -7.90
C PHE A 156 -9.24 -1.47 -7.68
N ALA A 157 -9.82 -0.28 -7.53
CA ALA A 157 -11.28 -0.10 -7.48
C ALA A 157 -11.98 -0.74 -8.68
N THR A 158 -11.28 -0.89 -9.81
CA THR A 158 -11.74 -1.67 -10.96
C THR A 158 -10.61 -2.56 -11.49
N GLY A 159 -10.60 -3.81 -11.03
CA GLY A 159 -9.67 -4.86 -11.47
C GLY A 159 -8.54 -5.11 -10.48
N GLN A 160 -7.55 -5.88 -10.91
CA GLN A 160 -6.39 -6.23 -10.12
C GLN A 160 -5.15 -6.25 -11.01
N LEU A 161 -4.01 -5.86 -10.45
CA LEU A 161 -2.71 -5.92 -11.10
C LEU A 161 -1.95 -7.12 -10.56
N TYR A 162 -1.73 -8.12 -11.41
CA TYR A 162 -0.95 -9.29 -11.04
C TYR A 162 0.55 -8.97 -10.95
N ALA A 163 1.22 -9.63 -10.02
CA ALA A 163 2.67 -9.54 -9.83
C ALA A 163 3.43 -9.89 -11.12
N THR A 164 2.95 -10.87 -11.89
CA THR A 164 3.57 -11.27 -13.17
C THR A 164 3.56 -10.13 -14.19
N ASP A 165 2.45 -9.40 -14.30
CA ASP A 165 2.31 -8.30 -15.24
C ASP A 165 3.15 -7.09 -14.83
N LEU A 166 3.17 -6.79 -13.53
CA LEU A 166 4.04 -5.75 -12.97
C LEU A 166 5.52 -6.05 -13.24
N ASN A 167 6.00 -7.25 -12.89
CA ASN A 167 7.41 -7.61 -13.09
C ASN A 167 7.79 -7.66 -14.57
N LYS A 168 6.88 -8.12 -15.44
CA LYS A 168 7.07 -8.05 -16.89
C LYS A 168 7.26 -6.60 -17.35
N ALA A 169 6.41 -5.68 -16.90
CA ALA A 169 6.53 -4.26 -17.25
C ALA A 169 7.86 -3.65 -16.77
N LEU A 170 8.29 -3.97 -15.54
CA LEU A 170 9.55 -3.49 -14.97
C LEU A 170 10.78 -4.01 -15.74
N VAL A 171 10.80 -5.30 -16.08
CA VAL A 171 11.87 -5.90 -16.91
C VAL A 171 11.88 -5.30 -18.31
N ASP A 172 10.71 -5.10 -18.91
CA ASP A 172 10.57 -4.47 -20.22
C ASP A 172 11.12 -3.03 -20.20
N MET A 173 10.81 -2.25 -19.17
CA MET A 173 11.35 -0.89 -18.99
C MET A 173 12.87 -0.87 -18.87
N HIS A 174 13.44 -1.78 -18.06
CA HIS A 174 14.89 -1.91 -17.93
C HIS A 174 15.54 -2.26 -19.28
N SER A 175 14.99 -3.23 -20.02
CA SER A 175 15.52 -3.63 -21.34
C SER A 175 15.50 -2.51 -22.39
N LYS A 176 14.59 -1.54 -22.22
CA LYS A 176 14.42 -0.37 -23.08
C LYS A 176 15.17 0.86 -22.56
N ASN A 177 16.02 0.71 -21.55
CA ASN A 177 16.77 1.79 -20.90
C ASN A 177 15.89 2.98 -20.51
N LYS A 178 14.72 2.71 -19.91
CA LYS A 178 13.76 3.73 -19.50
C LYS A 178 14.11 4.44 -18.19
N PHE A 179 15.15 3.98 -17.48
CA PHE A 179 15.62 4.61 -16.26
C PHE A 179 17.07 4.22 -15.97
N ALA A 180 17.79 5.07 -15.27
CA ALA A 180 19.03 4.73 -14.59
C ALA A 180 18.76 3.94 -13.31
N LYS A 181 17.75 4.35 -12.54
CA LYS A 181 17.30 3.70 -11.30
C LYS A 181 15.80 3.84 -11.09
N LEU A 182 15.17 2.81 -10.53
CA LEU A 182 13.76 2.83 -10.14
C LEU A 182 13.61 2.38 -8.68
N VAL A 183 12.78 3.11 -7.93
CA VAL A 183 12.37 2.76 -6.57
C VAL A 183 10.87 2.51 -6.57
N PHE A 184 10.42 1.40 -5.97
CA PHE A 184 9.01 1.05 -5.89
C PHE A 184 8.58 0.70 -4.47
N TYR A 185 7.70 1.52 -3.90
CA TYR A 185 7.06 1.27 -2.61
C TYR A 185 5.65 0.70 -2.79
N ILE A 186 5.35 -0.44 -2.17
CA ILE A 186 4.02 -1.06 -2.19
C ILE A 186 3.50 -1.20 -0.75
N ASP A 187 2.42 -0.48 -0.43
CA ASP A 187 1.71 -0.52 0.85
C ASP A 187 0.38 -1.27 0.71
N THR A 188 0.45 -2.60 0.68
CA THR A 188 -0.71 -3.51 0.62
C THR A 188 -0.50 -4.74 1.50
N CYS A 189 -1.61 -5.44 1.81
CA CYS A 189 -1.51 -6.81 2.34
C CYS A 189 -0.74 -7.69 1.34
N GLU A 190 0.06 -8.60 1.88
CA GLU A 190 0.90 -9.54 1.13
C GLU A 190 1.82 -8.92 0.06
N SER A 191 2.16 -7.63 0.20
CA SER A 191 2.91 -6.85 -0.80
C SER A 191 4.27 -7.44 -1.18
N GLY A 192 4.93 -8.18 -0.26
CA GLY A 192 6.15 -8.92 -0.59
C GLY A 192 5.98 -9.94 -1.73
N SER A 193 4.77 -10.48 -1.90
CA SER A 193 4.44 -11.44 -2.98
C SER A 193 4.48 -10.81 -4.37
N MET A 194 4.46 -9.47 -4.46
CA MET A 194 4.56 -8.76 -5.73
C MET A 194 5.94 -8.87 -6.37
N PHE A 195 6.98 -9.24 -5.60
CA PHE A 195 8.36 -9.32 -6.09
C PHE A 195 9.05 -10.65 -5.78
N ASP A 196 8.59 -11.41 -4.77
CA ASP A 196 9.22 -12.69 -4.38
C ASP A 196 9.39 -13.64 -5.57
N LYS A 197 10.65 -13.98 -5.88
CA LYS A 197 11.07 -14.84 -7.01
C LYS A 197 10.66 -14.35 -8.41
N LEU A 198 10.15 -13.12 -8.51
CA LEU A 198 9.70 -12.52 -9.77
C LEU A 198 10.62 -11.37 -10.22
N LEU A 199 11.07 -10.53 -9.29
CA LEU A 199 11.90 -9.37 -9.61
C LEU A 199 13.38 -9.78 -9.74
N PRO A 200 14.02 -9.59 -10.91
CA PRO A 200 15.43 -9.91 -11.08
C PRO A 200 16.33 -8.99 -10.24
N ALA A 201 17.45 -9.54 -9.78
CA ALA A 201 18.36 -8.84 -8.88
C ALA A 201 19.17 -7.68 -9.50
N ASN A 202 19.36 -7.70 -10.81
CA ASN A 202 20.39 -6.93 -11.51
C ASN A 202 19.82 -5.98 -12.56
N ILE A 203 18.69 -5.34 -12.26
CA ILE A 203 17.98 -4.45 -13.17
C ILE A 203 17.78 -3.02 -12.63
N ASN A 204 18.61 -2.60 -11.66
CA ASN A 204 18.58 -1.24 -11.06
C ASN A 204 17.23 -0.84 -10.47
N ILE A 205 16.52 -1.81 -9.88
CA ILE A 205 15.26 -1.60 -9.17
C ILE A 205 15.47 -1.89 -7.68
N TYR A 206 15.04 -0.95 -6.83
CA TYR A 206 14.88 -1.16 -5.39
C TYR A 206 13.38 -1.20 -5.07
N ALA A 207 12.94 -2.23 -4.35
CA ALA A 207 11.55 -2.38 -3.95
C ALA A 207 11.44 -2.48 -2.43
N ALA A 208 10.50 -1.74 -1.84
CA ALA A 208 10.14 -1.85 -0.42
C ALA A 208 8.65 -2.15 -0.30
N THR A 209 8.31 -3.08 0.61
CA THR A 209 6.95 -3.57 0.78
C THR A 209 6.52 -3.42 2.24
N SER A 210 5.24 -3.11 2.46
CA SER A 210 4.69 -2.95 3.81
C SER A 210 4.57 -4.27 4.58
N SER A 211 4.62 -5.42 3.89
CA SER A 211 4.48 -6.74 4.49
C SER A 211 5.25 -7.84 3.76
N THR A 212 5.40 -9.02 4.38
CA THR A 212 5.90 -10.24 3.71
C THR A 212 4.90 -10.73 2.64
N PRO A 213 5.24 -11.75 1.83
CA PRO A 213 4.26 -12.41 0.95
C PRO A 213 3.05 -13.05 1.66
N LYS A 214 3.00 -13.07 3.00
CA LYS A 214 1.96 -13.77 3.78
C LYS A 214 1.35 -12.96 4.90
N ASP A 215 1.85 -11.74 5.10
CA ASP A 215 1.45 -10.90 6.22
C ASP A 215 0.55 -9.75 5.75
N PRO A 216 -0.38 -9.34 6.62
CA PRO A 216 -1.21 -8.17 6.35
C PRO A 216 -0.42 -6.86 6.36
N SER A 217 -1.07 -5.81 5.85
CA SER A 217 -0.68 -4.41 6.06
C SER A 217 -1.70 -3.70 6.96
N TYR A 218 -1.36 -2.48 7.41
CA TYR A 218 -2.09 -1.80 8.48
C TYR A 218 -2.44 -0.36 8.12
N PHE A 219 -3.69 0.02 8.35
CA PHE A 219 -4.07 1.42 8.52
C PHE A 219 -3.73 1.92 9.92
N TRP A 220 -3.51 3.23 10.02
CA TRP A 220 -3.06 3.90 11.23
C TRP A 220 -3.70 5.29 11.35
N LYS A 221 -3.67 5.85 12.56
CA LYS A 221 -4.25 7.16 12.88
C LYS A 221 -5.77 7.21 12.68
N TYR A 222 -6.51 6.40 13.44
CA TYR A 222 -7.98 6.53 13.49
C TYR A 222 -8.38 7.89 14.05
N ASP A 223 -9.13 8.66 13.28
CA ASP A 223 -9.63 9.98 13.68
C ASP A 223 -11.13 9.93 13.97
N LYS A 224 -11.51 10.43 15.15
CA LYS A 224 -12.91 10.41 15.63
C LYS A 224 -13.81 11.39 14.90
N THR A 225 -13.25 12.49 14.40
CA THR A 225 -14.01 13.52 13.66
C THR A 225 -14.33 13.01 12.26
N TYR A 226 -13.34 12.46 11.57
CA TYR A 226 -13.51 11.88 10.24
C TYR A 226 -14.11 10.47 10.27
N LYS A 227 -14.12 9.81 11.44
CA LYS A 227 -14.62 8.44 11.67
C LYS A 227 -13.97 7.42 10.72
N THR A 228 -12.69 7.62 10.40
CA THR A 228 -11.90 6.78 9.47
C THR A 228 -10.41 6.89 9.83
N PHE A 229 -9.56 6.15 9.13
CA PHE A 229 -8.10 6.23 9.29
C PHE A 229 -7.51 7.30 8.37
N LEU A 230 -6.59 8.11 8.89
CA LEU A 230 -5.95 9.19 8.14
C LEU A 230 -4.73 8.75 7.34
N GLY A 231 -4.13 7.59 7.67
CA GLY A 231 -2.97 7.07 6.98
C GLY A 231 -2.78 5.57 7.14
N ALA A 232 -1.66 5.08 6.61
CA ALA A 232 -1.23 3.69 6.73
C ALA A 232 0.09 3.62 7.48
N TRP A 233 0.37 2.50 8.16
CA TRP A 233 1.50 2.39 9.06
C TRP A 233 2.84 2.55 8.32
N PHE A 234 3.02 1.82 7.22
CA PHE A 234 4.22 1.91 6.38
C PHE A 234 4.30 3.29 5.70
N ALA A 235 3.22 3.74 5.06
CA ALA A 235 3.23 5.02 4.39
C ALA A 235 3.50 6.23 5.28
N SER A 236 2.84 6.29 6.44
CA SER A 236 3.04 7.38 7.40
C SER A 236 4.48 7.43 7.87
N TYR A 237 5.14 6.27 8.00
CA TYR A 237 6.52 6.24 8.45
C TYR A 237 7.47 6.89 7.46
N TRP A 238 7.48 6.44 6.20
CA TRP A 238 8.42 6.98 5.22
C TRP A 238 8.12 8.45 4.92
N LEU A 239 6.84 8.85 4.89
CA LEU A 239 6.45 10.24 4.75
C LEU A 239 6.98 11.12 5.90
N ILE A 240 6.76 10.71 7.15
CA ILE A 240 7.24 11.47 8.33
C ILE A 240 8.76 11.52 8.36
N ASN A 241 9.42 10.41 8.02
CA ASN A 241 10.87 10.35 7.95
C ASN A 241 11.40 11.37 6.95
N ASP A 242 10.84 11.36 5.74
CA ASP A 242 11.33 12.17 4.64
C ASP A 242 11.08 13.66 4.87
N GLU A 243 10.02 14.03 5.61
CA GLU A 243 9.80 15.40 6.06
C GLU A 243 10.81 15.87 7.13
N ALA A 244 11.41 14.95 7.88
CA ALA A 244 12.20 15.28 9.07
C ALA A 244 13.72 15.23 8.84
N VAL A 245 14.19 14.43 7.88
CA VAL A 245 15.61 14.14 7.70
C VAL A 245 16.24 14.93 6.55
N ASP A 246 17.53 15.18 6.64
CA ASP A 246 18.31 15.63 5.50
C ASP A 246 18.54 14.45 4.54
N LEU A 247 17.75 14.43 3.48
CA LEU A 247 17.79 13.40 2.44
C LEU A 247 19.16 13.29 1.74
N ASP A 248 20.04 14.30 1.83
CA ASP A 248 21.42 14.20 1.31
C ASP A 248 22.33 13.31 2.18
N THR A 249 21.85 12.93 3.36
CA THR A 249 22.61 12.15 4.35
C THR A 249 22.06 10.75 4.59
N GLU A 250 20.75 10.54 4.41
CA GLU A 250 20.10 9.23 4.56
C GLU A 250 20.00 8.52 3.22
N ASN A 251 20.18 7.20 3.15
CA ASN A 251 19.86 6.37 1.99
C ASN A 251 18.64 5.45 2.23
N PHE A 252 18.11 4.82 1.17
CA PHE A 252 16.93 3.96 1.26
C PHE A 252 17.07 2.79 2.25
N ASP A 253 18.25 2.18 2.36
CA ASP A 253 18.48 1.11 3.33
C ASP A 253 18.43 1.63 4.77
N GLN A 254 18.90 2.86 5.01
CA GLN A 254 18.80 3.51 6.32
C GLN A 254 17.35 3.83 6.67
N GLN A 255 16.59 4.41 5.72
CA GLN A 255 15.16 4.67 5.89
C GLN A 255 14.40 3.39 6.23
N PHE A 256 14.63 2.32 5.46
CA PHE A 256 13.97 1.03 5.68
C PHE A 256 14.42 0.35 6.96
N LYS A 257 15.71 0.44 7.32
CA LYS A 257 16.21 -0.12 8.57
C LYS A 257 15.63 0.60 9.78
N LEU A 258 15.52 1.93 9.73
CA LEU A 258 14.87 2.69 10.80
C LEU A 258 13.39 2.32 10.94
N PHE A 259 12.69 2.00 9.83
CA PHE A 259 11.35 1.41 9.86
C PHE A 259 11.37 0.06 10.59
N ALA A 260 12.21 -0.88 10.15
CA ALA A 260 12.29 -2.22 10.72
C ALA A 260 12.65 -2.22 12.23
N ASP A 261 13.65 -1.42 12.62
CA ASP A 261 14.15 -1.30 13.99
C ASP A 261 13.10 -0.68 14.93
N ARG A 262 12.38 0.38 14.48
CA ARG A 262 11.35 1.05 15.30
C ARG A 262 10.17 0.13 15.61
N TYR A 263 9.94 -0.89 14.78
CA TYR A 263 8.78 -1.77 14.88
C TYR A 263 9.12 -3.23 15.23
N ASN A 264 10.38 -3.50 15.60
CA ASN A 264 10.88 -4.82 16.03
C ASN A 264 10.61 -5.93 14.99
N VAL A 265 10.78 -5.58 13.70
CA VAL A 265 10.66 -6.46 12.54
C VAL A 265 12.07 -6.92 12.15
N THR A 266 12.38 -8.22 12.16
CA THR A 266 13.75 -8.75 11.88
C THR A 266 13.89 -9.43 10.52
N GLU A 267 15.11 -9.57 9.96
CA GLU A 267 15.46 -10.20 8.66
C GLU A 267 15.46 -11.76 8.66
N PRO A 268 15.33 -12.48 7.51
CA PRO A 268 15.07 -13.94 7.48
C PRO A 268 16.24 -14.87 7.73
N THR A 269 15.86 -16.03 8.24
CA THR A 269 16.48 -17.33 7.93
C THR A 269 15.56 -18.20 7.07
N SER A 270 16.16 -19.04 6.23
CA SER A 270 15.64 -19.93 5.17
C SER A 270 14.55 -20.98 5.59
N PRO A 271 13.95 -21.74 4.64
CA PRO A 271 12.55 -22.16 4.69
C PRO A 271 12.28 -23.45 5.46
N GLY A 272 11.07 -23.47 6.04
CA GLY A 272 10.41 -24.66 6.58
C GLY A 272 10.17 -24.51 8.07
N HIS A 273 8.99 -23.98 8.47
CA HIS A 273 8.21 -24.36 9.65
C HIS A 273 6.85 -23.61 9.64
N LYS A 274 5.85 -24.23 10.27
CA LYS A 274 4.39 -24.06 10.08
C LYS A 274 3.79 -22.76 10.67
N PRO A 275 2.62 -22.28 10.17
CA PRO A 275 1.97 -21.09 10.71
C PRO A 275 1.34 -21.37 12.08
N HIS A 276 1.61 -20.50 13.05
CA HIS A 276 0.89 -20.48 14.32
C HIS A 276 -0.27 -19.49 14.25
N ASN A 277 -1.45 -19.95 14.66
CA ASN A 277 -2.65 -19.15 14.87
C ASN A 277 -2.35 -17.94 15.77
N TYR A 278 -2.49 -16.73 15.23
CA TYR A 278 -2.59 -15.52 16.03
C TYR A 278 -4.02 -15.00 16.00
N THR A 279 -4.80 -15.44 16.98
CA THR A 279 -5.80 -14.57 17.60
C THR A 279 -5.07 -13.71 18.62
N SER A 280 -4.47 -12.61 18.18
CA SER A 280 -3.96 -11.62 19.12
C SER A 280 -5.15 -10.93 19.76
N LYS A 281 -5.49 -11.37 20.98
CA LYS A 281 -6.16 -10.49 21.95
C LYS A 281 -5.28 -9.24 22.07
N ILE A 282 -5.70 -8.16 21.43
CA ILE A 282 -5.24 -6.81 21.76
C ILE A 282 -5.61 -6.62 23.21
N ASN A 283 -4.64 -6.66 24.12
CA ASN A 283 -4.85 -6.24 25.50
C ASN A 283 -5.10 -4.72 25.44
N VAL A 284 -6.37 -4.34 25.58
CA VAL A 284 -6.88 -2.96 25.58
C VAL A 284 -6.40 -2.15 26.81
N HIS A 285 -5.52 -2.71 27.63
CA HIS A 285 -4.95 -2.06 28.80
C HIS A 285 -3.44 -1.99 28.66
N ASP A 286 -2.96 -1.02 27.88
CA ASP A 286 -2.00 -0.05 28.41
C ASP A 286 -1.74 1.08 27.40
N ASN A 287 -1.72 2.29 27.96
CA ASN A 287 -1.41 3.60 27.38
C ASN A 287 -2.48 4.31 26.52
N GLU A 288 -3.02 5.38 27.11
CA GLU A 288 -3.87 6.41 26.52
C GLU A 288 -3.18 7.27 25.42
N LYS A 289 -2.25 6.69 24.65
CA LYS A 289 -1.68 7.24 23.40
C LYS A 289 -1.76 6.24 22.24
N ASN A 290 -2.76 5.36 22.28
CA ASN A 290 -3.05 4.31 21.31
C ASN A 290 -3.71 4.86 20.03
N TYR A 291 -2.91 5.28 19.05
CA TYR A 291 -3.38 5.58 17.68
C TYR A 291 -3.66 4.32 16.83
N GLY A 292 -3.57 3.13 17.43
CA GLY A 292 -4.05 1.81 16.99
C GLY A 292 -3.88 1.47 15.51
N ALA A 293 -2.83 0.70 15.16
CA ALA A 293 -2.80 0.04 13.86
C ALA A 293 -3.96 -0.95 13.75
N VAL A 294 -4.62 -0.99 12.59
CA VAL A 294 -5.64 -1.99 12.29
C VAL A 294 -5.30 -2.61 10.95
N ILE A 295 -5.38 -3.94 10.87
CA ILE A 295 -5.15 -4.65 9.63
C ILE A 295 -6.14 -4.15 8.58
N LYS A 296 -5.67 -3.87 7.35
CA LYS A 296 -6.51 -3.25 6.30
C LYS A 296 -7.82 -4.00 6.07
N TRP A 297 -7.83 -5.34 6.08
CA TRP A 297 -9.07 -6.11 5.91
C TRP A 297 -10.06 -5.98 7.08
N ASP A 298 -9.60 -5.64 8.29
CA ASP A 298 -10.44 -5.45 9.49
C ASP A 298 -10.93 -4.01 9.70
N VAL A 299 -10.45 -3.07 8.89
CA VAL A 299 -10.81 -1.65 8.97
C VAL A 299 -12.33 -1.42 8.94
N PRO A 300 -13.12 -2.04 8.04
CA PRO A 300 -14.58 -1.83 8.05
C PRO A 300 -15.23 -2.24 9.37
N LEU A 301 -14.83 -3.39 9.93
CA LEU A 301 -15.38 -3.87 11.20
C LEU A 301 -14.98 -2.96 12.35
N TYR A 302 -13.72 -2.53 12.39
CA TYR A 302 -13.22 -1.63 13.42
C TYR A 302 -13.94 -0.27 13.37
N ILE A 303 -14.13 0.30 12.17
CA ILE A 303 -14.85 1.56 12.00
C ILE A 303 -16.29 1.41 12.49
N LEU A 304 -17.00 0.34 12.12
CA LEU A 304 -18.36 0.08 12.59
C LEU A 304 -18.42 -0.03 14.12
N GLN A 305 -17.54 -0.82 14.73
CA GLN A 305 -17.46 -0.96 16.19
C GLN A 305 -17.19 0.39 16.89
N ARG A 306 -16.30 1.22 16.34
CA ARG A 306 -16.04 2.56 16.86
C ARG A 306 -17.27 3.44 16.75
N ARG A 307 -17.89 3.52 15.57
CA ARG A 307 -19.09 4.33 15.36
C ARG A 307 -20.26 3.92 16.28
N ILE A 308 -20.47 2.62 16.50
CA ILE A 308 -21.47 2.08 17.45
C ILE A 308 -21.21 2.51 18.89
N SER A 309 -19.93 2.52 19.29
CA SER A 309 -19.55 2.88 20.66
C SER A 309 -19.50 4.39 20.90
N GLU A 310 -19.34 5.19 19.83
CA GLU A 310 -19.23 6.65 19.90
C GLU A 310 -20.55 7.38 19.65
N THR A 311 -21.54 6.75 19.00
CA THR A 311 -22.84 7.38 18.76
C THR A 311 -23.77 7.29 19.97
N ASN A 312 -24.49 8.38 20.23
CA ASN A 312 -25.58 8.46 21.20
C ASN A 312 -26.97 8.34 20.53
N ASP A 313 -27.02 8.33 19.20
CA ASP A 313 -28.25 8.18 18.44
C ASP A 313 -28.65 6.69 18.40
N VAL A 314 -29.82 6.37 18.94
CA VAL A 314 -30.31 4.99 19.05
C VAL A 314 -30.60 4.38 17.67
N ASP A 315 -31.12 5.17 16.74
CA ASP A 315 -31.45 4.70 15.39
C ASP A 315 -30.16 4.48 14.58
N GLU A 316 -29.21 5.41 14.64
CA GLU A 316 -27.88 5.22 14.03
C GLU A 316 -27.20 3.97 14.61
N LYS A 317 -27.23 3.81 15.94
CA LYS A 317 -26.64 2.65 16.61
C LYS A 317 -27.25 1.33 16.15
N ASN A 318 -28.58 1.28 16.00
CA ASN A 318 -29.28 0.09 15.53
C ASN A 318 -28.90 -0.25 14.09
N GLU A 319 -28.85 0.74 13.19
CA GLU A 319 -28.45 0.52 11.79
C GLU A 319 -26.99 0.07 11.67
N LEU A 320 -26.07 0.70 12.38
CA LEU A 320 -24.66 0.29 12.40
C LEU A 320 -24.46 -1.11 12.98
N THR A 321 -25.25 -1.49 14.00
CA THR A 321 -25.20 -2.83 14.58
C THR A 321 -25.66 -3.88 13.58
N LYS A 322 -26.74 -3.61 12.82
CA LYS A 322 -27.18 -4.49 11.73
C LYS A 322 -26.12 -4.63 10.64
N GLU A 323 -25.47 -3.54 10.25
CA GLU A 323 -24.39 -3.55 9.27
C GLU A 323 -23.20 -4.39 9.75
N LEU A 324 -22.79 -4.23 11.01
CA LEU A 324 -21.72 -5.03 11.63
C LEU A 324 -22.07 -6.51 11.68
N GLU A 325 -23.28 -6.86 12.12
CA GLU A 325 -23.75 -8.25 12.16
C GLU A 325 -23.78 -8.88 10.77
N LEU A 326 -24.23 -8.13 9.75
CA LEU A 326 -24.23 -8.59 8.37
C LEU A 326 -22.81 -8.84 7.86
N ALA A 327 -21.87 -7.93 8.13
CA ALA A 327 -20.47 -8.09 7.76
C ALA A 327 -19.83 -9.32 8.43
N LEU A 328 -20.09 -9.54 9.73
CA LEU A 328 -19.59 -10.70 10.47
C LEU A 328 -20.18 -12.02 9.93
N LYS A 329 -21.49 -12.06 9.68
CA LYS A 329 -22.15 -13.23 9.06
C LYS A 329 -21.59 -13.51 7.66
N GLY A 330 -21.32 -12.47 6.87
CA GLY A 330 -20.70 -12.60 5.56
C GLY A 330 -19.32 -13.25 5.63
N ARG A 331 -18.48 -12.83 6.58
CA ARG A 331 -17.16 -13.44 6.80
C ARG A 331 -17.26 -14.91 7.21
N GLU A 332 -18.11 -15.21 8.19
CA GLU A 332 -18.34 -16.59 8.64
C GLU A 332 -18.85 -17.48 7.50
N TYR A 333 -19.76 -16.96 6.68
CA TYR A 333 -20.27 -17.68 5.51
C TYR A 333 -19.15 -18.01 4.51
N VAL A 334 -18.32 -17.04 4.15
CA VAL A 334 -17.19 -17.25 3.22
C VAL A 334 -16.20 -18.27 3.79
N ASP A 335 -15.86 -18.15 5.07
CA ASP A 335 -14.97 -19.10 5.74
C ASP A 335 -15.53 -20.53 5.73
N ASN A 336 -16.83 -20.69 6.03
CA ASN A 336 -17.49 -21.99 6.04
C ASN A 336 -17.53 -22.62 4.64
N VAL A 337 -17.95 -21.86 3.62
CA VAL A 337 -17.98 -22.33 2.23
C VAL A 337 -16.59 -22.76 1.78
N PHE A 338 -15.57 -21.94 2.05
CA PHE A 338 -14.19 -22.27 1.68
C PHE A 338 -13.71 -23.54 2.39
N ASN A 339 -13.92 -23.66 3.70
CA ASN A 339 -13.53 -24.83 4.48
C ASN A 339 -14.24 -26.11 4.01
N GLU A 340 -15.53 -26.02 3.63
CA GLU A 340 -16.28 -27.13 3.05
C GLU A 340 -15.65 -27.61 1.73
N TYR A 341 -15.30 -26.69 0.83
CA TYR A 341 -14.61 -27.05 -0.42
C TYR A 341 -13.26 -27.71 -0.16
N VAL A 342 -12.44 -27.15 0.73
CA VAL A 342 -11.14 -27.73 1.09
C VAL A 342 -11.29 -29.14 1.64
N ASN A 343 -12.21 -29.34 2.60
CA ASN A 343 -12.46 -30.65 3.21
C ASN A 343 -12.97 -31.67 2.19
N SER A 344 -13.84 -31.24 1.26
CA SER A 344 -14.38 -32.09 0.19
C SER A 344 -13.26 -32.61 -0.72
N ILE A 345 -12.31 -31.75 -1.09
CA ILE A 345 -11.19 -32.14 -1.94
C ILE A 345 -10.18 -33.00 -1.17
N GLN A 346 -9.90 -32.68 0.10
CA GLN A 346 -9.04 -33.49 0.96
C GLN A 346 -9.57 -34.92 1.13
N HIS A 347 -10.89 -35.09 1.24
CA HIS A 347 -11.51 -36.41 1.33
C HIS A 347 -11.28 -37.25 0.06
N LEU A 348 -11.33 -36.63 -1.12
CA LEU A 348 -11.12 -37.30 -2.40
C LEU A 348 -9.64 -37.59 -2.70
N MET A 349 -8.72 -36.76 -2.19
CA MET A 349 -7.28 -36.86 -2.48
C MET A 349 -6.40 -36.65 -1.23
N PRO A 350 -6.44 -37.58 -0.26
CA PRO A 350 -5.85 -37.38 1.08
C PRO A 350 -4.32 -37.22 1.09
N ASN A 351 -3.61 -37.64 0.05
CA ASN A 351 -2.14 -37.65 0.00
C ASN A 351 -1.50 -36.65 -0.98
N ILE A 352 -2.30 -35.95 -1.79
CA ILE A 352 -1.77 -35.08 -2.88
C ILE A 352 -2.29 -33.64 -2.76
N ALA A 353 -3.47 -33.41 -2.17
CA ALA A 353 -4.17 -32.14 -2.27
C ALA A 353 -3.98 -31.18 -1.09
N THR A 354 -3.49 -31.66 0.06
CA THR A 354 -3.51 -30.89 1.31
C THR A 354 -2.58 -29.67 1.26
N ASN A 355 -1.36 -29.81 0.74
CA ASN A 355 -0.41 -28.70 0.65
C ASN A 355 -0.74 -27.74 -0.50
N ALA A 356 -1.23 -28.23 -1.64
CA ALA A 356 -1.56 -27.39 -2.79
C ALA A 356 -2.79 -26.49 -2.54
N ILE A 357 -3.78 -26.99 -1.80
CA ILE A 357 -5.04 -26.27 -1.52
C ILE A 357 -4.93 -25.34 -0.29
N LEU A 358 -4.16 -25.73 0.73
CA LEU A 358 -3.88 -24.84 1.86
C LEU A 358 -2.99 -23.66 1.46
N HIS A 359 -2.10 -23.84 0.48
CA HIS A 359 -1.39 -22.72 -0.14
C HIS A 359 -2.38 -21.71 -0.74
N THR A 360 -3.52 -22.15 -1.28
CA THR A 360 -4.55 -21.28 -1.87
C THR A 360 -5.31 -20.44 -0.85
N LYS A 361 -5.37 -20.80 0.45
CA LYS A 361 -5.96 -19.94 1.50
C LYS A 361 -5.01 -18.82 1.97
N GLN A 362 -3.71 -19.01 1.78
CA GLN A 362 -2.70 -17.96 1.91
C GLN A 362 -2.40 -17.34 0.54
N GLU A 363 -3.16 -17.67 -0.51
CA GLU A 363 -3.05 -17.16 -1.88
C GLU A 363 -4.37 -16.56 -2.45
N LEU A 364 -5.42 -16.50 -1.63
CA LEU A 364 -6.69 -15.78 -1.82
C LEU A 364 -6.80 -14.74 -0.70
#